data_AF-A0A9E2UA82-F1
#
_entry.id   AF-A0A9E2UA82-F1
#
_cell.length_a   1.000
_cell.length_b   1.000
_cell.length_c   1.000
_cell.angle_alpha   90.00
_cell.angle_beta   90.00
_cell.angle_gamma   90.00
#
_symmetry.space_group_name_H-M   'P 1'
#
loop_
_entity.id
_entity.type
_entity.pdbx_description
1 polymer ?
#
loop_
_entity_poly.entity_id
_entity_poly.type
_entity_poly.pdbx_seq_one_letter_code
_entity_poly.pdbx_strand_id
1 'polypeptide(L)' 'MTGEHIINGLAALLIVTSLLVIEARHPKRAALLYGVQSFVLVSVFAALAFFSGTRELYRWALSSFIT' A
#
# COMPACT_ATOMS: atom_id res chain seq x y z
N MET A 1 -17.46 -4.07 -10.12
CA MET A 1 -17.12 -5.45 -9.71
C MET A 1 -15.64 -5.78 -9.84
N THR A 2 -15.01 -5.84 -11.03
CA THR A 2 -13.57 -6.23 -11.14
C THR A 2 -12.61 -5.27 -10.42
N GLY A 3 -12.79 -3.96 -10.55
CA GLY A 3 -11.93 -2.97 -9.88
C GLY A 3 -12.03 -2.99 -8.35
N GLU A 4 -13.25 -3.21 -7.82
CA GLU A 4 -13.49 -3.32 -6.37
C GLU A 4 -12.79 -4.54 -5.76
N HIS A 5 -12.77 -5.67 -6.48
CA HIS A 5 -12.03 -6.86 -6.05
C HIS A 5 -10.52 -6.62 -5.99
N ILE A 6 -9.96 -5.86 -6.93
CA ILE A 6 -8.53 -5.50 -6.92
C ILE A 6 -8.22 -4.60 -5.73
N ILE A 7 -9.02 -3.55 -5.50
CA ILE A 7 -8.84 -2.64 -4.37
C ILE A 7 -8.95 -3.38 -3.04
N ASN A 8 -9.95 -4.26 -2.89
CA ASN A 8 -10.11 -5.06 -1.67
C ASN A 8 -8.96 -6.05 -1.44
N GLY A 9 -8.46 -6.69 -2.51
CA GLY A 9 -7.29 -7.56 -2.41
C GLY A 9 -6.04 -6.81 -1.95
N LEU A 10 -5.81 -5.60 -2.50
CA LEU A 10 -4.70 -4.73 -2.09
C LEU A 10 -4.87 -4.21 -0.66
N ALA A 11 -6.09 -3.88 -0.24
CA ALA A 11 -6.38 -3.47 1.14
C ALA A 11 -6.12 -4.60 2.14
N ALA A 12 -6.53 -5.82 1.82
CA ALA A 12 -6.23 -6.99 2.64
C ALA A 12 -4.71 -7.24 2.73
N LEU A 13 -3.99 -7.13 1.60
CA LEU A 13 -2.54 -7.26 1.56
C LEU A 13 -1.83 -6.18 2.40
N LEU A 14 -2.34 -4.94 2.38
CA LEU A 14 -1.84 -3.84 3.20
C LEU A 14 -1.98 -4.13 4.69
N ILE A 15 -3.12 -4.68 5.12
CA ILE A 15 -3.36 -5.07 6.52
C ILE A 15 -2.37 -6.17 6.94
N VAL A 16 -2.21 -7.21 6.11
CA VAL A 16 -1.30 -8.33 6.40
C VAL A 16 0.15 -7.86 6.48
N THR A 17 0.60 -7.02 5.52
CA THR A 17 1.96 -6.47 5.53
C THR A 17 2.21 -5.53 6.71
N SER A 18 1.23 -4.71 7.10
CA SER A 18 1.30 -3.89 8.31
C SER A 18 1.45 -4.74 9.58
N LEU A 19 0.70 -5.83 9.71
CA LEU A 19 0.85 -6.77 10.82
C LEU A 19 2.24 -7.42 10.85
N LEU A 20 2.75 -7.82 9.69
CA LEU A 20 4.10 -8.38 9.54
C LEU A 20 5.20 -7.41 9.96
N VAL A 21 5.04 -6.11 9.63
CA VAL A 21 5.96 -5.06 10.09
C VAL A 21 5.97 -4.97 11.61
N ILE A 22 4.80 -5.01 12.26
CA ILE A 22 4.66 -4.91 13.72
C ILE A 22 5.29 -6.14 14.41
N GLU A 23 5.07 -7.34 13.88
CA GLU A 23 5.61 -8.60 14.42
C GLU A 23 7.13 -8.77 14.18
N ALA A 24 7.74 -7.93 13.35
CA ALA A 24 9.15 -8.03 13.01
C ALA A 24 10.05 -7.62 14.20
N ARG A 25 10.47 -8.60 15.00
CA ARG A 25 11.36 -8.40 16.17
C ARG A 25 12.78 -7.90 15.84
N HIS A 26 13.19 -7.93 14.57
CA HIS A 26 14.51 -7.48 14.13
C HIS A 26 14.43 -6.18 13.33
N PRO A 27 15.17 -5.12 13.72
CA PRO A 27 15.07 -3.80 13.09
C PRO A 27 15.42 -3.80 11.60
N LYS A 28 16.37 -4.66 11.17
CA LYS A 28 16.72 -4.81 9.75
C LYS A 28 15.57 -5.41 8.92
N ARG A 29 14.84 -6.37 9.49
CA ARG A 29 13.70 -7.00 8.82
C ARG A 29 12.48 -6.08 8.83
N ALA A 30 12.29 -5.35 9.92
CA ALA A 30 11.26 -4.32 10.03
C ALA A 30 11.45 -3.24 8.95
N ALA A 31 12.67 -2.73 8.74
CA ALA A 31 12.96 -1.75 7.70
C ALA A 31 12.64 -2.26 6.28
N LEU A 32 12.98 -3.52 5.98
CA LEU A 32 12.66 -4.12 4.68
C LEU A 32 11.15 -4.32 4.50
N LEU A 33 10.46 -4.81 5.52
CA LEU A 33 9.01 -4.97 5.52
C LEU A 33 8.29 -3.62 5.42
N TYR A 34 8.85 -2.56 6.00
CA TYR A 34 8.34 -1.19 5.90
C TYR A 34 8.41 -0.70 4.46
N GLY A 35 9.51 -0.97 3.74
CA GLY A 35 9.62 -0.69 2.30
C GLY A 35 8.58 -1.44 1.47
N VAL A 36 8.36 -2.73 1.76
CA VAL A 36 7.31 -3.52 1.11
C VAL A 36 5.92 -2.96 1.41
N GLN A 37 5.65 -2.60 2.67
CA GLN A 37 4.38 -2.01 3.09
C GLN A 37 4.13 -0.66 2.40
N SER A 38 5.15 0.20 2.27
CA SER A 38 5.06 1.45 1.52
C SER A 38 4.73 1.20 0.04
N PHE A 39 5.37 0.20 -0.60
CA PHE A 39 5.05 -0.19 -1.98
C PHE A 39 3.60 -0.68 -2.16
N VAL A 40 3.09 -1.48 -1.21
CA VAL A 40 1.69 -1.91 -1.23
C VAL A 40 0.74 -0.72 -1.08
N LEU A 41 1.08 0.24 -0.21
CA LEU A 41 0.29 1.46 -0.03
C LEU A 41 0.24 2.31 -1.31
N VAL A 42 1.36 2.50 -1.99
CA VAL A 42 1.42 3.20 -3.29
C VAL A 42 0.54 2.49 -4.34
N SER A 43 0.58 1.15 -4.36
CA SER A 43 -0.25 0.34 -5.27
C SER A 43 -1.75 0.50 -4.98
N VAL A 44 -2.15 0.58 -3.71
CA VAL A 44 -3.54 0.87 -3.30
C VAL A 44 -3.97 2.23 -3.81
N PHE A 45 -3.17 3.28 -3.58
CA PHE A 45 -3.50 4.63 -4.04
C PHE A 45 -3.56 4.73 -5.57
N ALA A 46 -2.65 4.07 -6.28
CA ALA A 46 -2.67 4.03 -7.74
C ALA A 46 -3.92 3.32 -8.28
N ALA A 47 -4.29 2.16 -7.70
CA ALA A 47 -5.50 1.44 -8.09
C ALA A 47 -6.76 2.26 -7.81
N LEU A 48 -6.86 2.87 -6.63
CA LEU A 48 -7.98 3.77 -6.30
C LEU A 48 -8.03 4.99 -7.22
N ALA A 49 -6.89 5.61 -7.54
CA ALA A 49 -6.85 6.76 -8.46
C ALA A 49 -7.29 6.37 -9.88
N PHE A 50 -6.92 5.18 -10.33
CA PHE A 50 -7.32 4.63 -11.62
C PHE A 50 -8.83 4.35 -11.69
N PHE A 51 -9.39 3.67 -10.68
CA PHE A 51 -10.81 3.29 -10.68
C PHE A 51 -11.76 4.44 -10.29
N SER A 52 -11.33 5.34 -9.39
CA SER A 52 -12.15 6.48 -8.93
C SER A 52 -11.95 7.74 -9.77
N GLY A 53 -11.02 7.76 -10.74
CA GLY A 53 -10.74 8.90 -11.62
C GLY A 53 -10.23 10.15 -10.91
N THR A 54 -9.86 10.05 -9.62
CA THR A 54 -9.51 11.20 -8.78
C THR A 54 -8.01 11.45 -8.82
N ARG A 55 -7.62 12.59 -9.40
CA ARG A 55 -6.21 12.99 -9.53
C ARG A 55 -5.49 13.20 -8.20
N GLU A 56 -6.23 13.49 -7.14
CA GLU A 56 -5.64 13.68 -5.81
C GLU A 56 -4.96 12.42 -5.29
N LEU A 57 -5.54 11.24 -5.54
CA LEU A 57 -4.96 9.98 -5.06
C LEU A 57 -3.61 9.65 -5.73
N TYR A 58 -3.36 10.13 -6.94
CA TYR A 58 -2.02 10.07 -7.53
C TYR A 58 -0.99 10.92 -6.76
N ARG A 59 -1.41 12.04 -6.14
CA ARG A 59 -0.53 12.85 -5.29
C ARG A 59 -0.20 12.12 -4.00
N TRP A 60 -1.20 11.47 -3.39
CA TRP A 60 -0.99 10.63 -2.21
C TRP A 60 -0.06 9.44 -2.53
N ALA A 61 -0.26 8.76 -3.67
CA ALA A 61 0.64 7.72 -4.15
C ALA A 61 2.08 8.22 -4.31
N LEU A 62 2.27 9.40 -4.92
CA LEU A 62 3.60 9.98 -5.12
C LEU A 62 4.27 10.35 -3.79
N SER A 63 3.53 10.95 -2.85
CA SER A 63 4.05 11.29 -1.52
C SER A 63 4.47 10.05 -0.74
N SER A 64 3.64 9.00 -0.76
CA SER A 64 3.95 7.72 -0.12
C SER A 64 5.12 6.98 -0.78
N PHE A 65 5.36 7.18 -2.07
CA PHE A 65 6.51 6.56 -2.75
C PHE A 65 7.85 7.20 -2.38
N ILE A 66 7.85 8.51 -2.07
CA ILE A 66 9.06 9.25 -1.69
C ILE A 66 9.42 9.02 -0.21
N THR A 67 8.44 8.65 0.62
CA THR A 67 8.60 8.40 2.06
C THR A 67 9.12 6.99 2.34
#